data_AF-A0AAV8TFI6-F1
#
_entry.id   AF-A0AAV8TFI6-F1
#
_cell.length_a   1.000
_cell.length_b   1.000
_cell.length_c   1.000
_cell.angle_alpha   90.00
_cell.angle_beta   90.00
_cell.angle_gamma   90.00
#
_symmetry.space_group_name_H-M   'P 1'
#
loop_
_entity.id
_entity.type
_entity.pdbx_description
1 polymer ?
#
loop_
_entity_poly.entity_id
_entity_poly.type
_entity_poly.pdbx_seq_one_letter_code
_entity_poly.pdbx_strand_id
1 'polypeptide(L)'
;MCKRETIKWYGLRTQNLASPFVEEMRAQMKETLNAYEAIVCHWPQYIVDMENALAEVEEAIIEALEKLYADALSPLKDNFNQEPFGLKYVPFFKRTGEIFIVPDELGILLNSMKWMLEVLGPEIETQLKSWSSCIPEGENDVTGECLREIKVMLKSKFKSYQRAIGEMLVENTKLQSATKLKKIIQDSKEPVAESDVRSRMQPLKDLLIKTIDHLTTVVEPRLFITICRGFWDRMGQEVLNFLLELDRKDNKSSYKGSRIAISILDDIFASRMQQFLGNALQDKDLEPPRSIMEARAVLCNGAVN
;
A
#
# COMPACT_ATOMS: atom_id res chain seq x y z
N MET A 1 -19.16 -25.22 30.67
CA MET A 1 -19.31 -24.50 29.38
C MET A 1 -19.12 -23.01 29.64
N CYS A 2 -17.92 -22.47 29.45
CA CYS A 2 -17.74 -21.01 29.47
C CYS A 2 -18.18 -20.44 28.12
N LYS A 3 -19.30 -19.71 28.09
CA LYS A 3 -19.60 -18.82 26.97
C LYS A 3 -18.60 -17.65 27.05
N ARG A 4 -17.50 -17.74 26.29
CA ARG A 4 -16.60 -16.61 26.07
C ARG A 4 -17.44 -15.56 25.32
N GLU A 5 -17.69 -14.42 25.95
CA GLU A 5 -18.37 -13.30 25.32
C GLU A 5 -17.67 -12.99 23.99
N THR A 6 -18.40 -13.05 22.89
CA THR A 6 -17.84 -12.83 21.55
C THR A 6 -17.66 -11.33 21.39
N ILE A 7 -16.53 -10.80 21.86
CA ILE A 7 -16.16 -9.40 21.67
C ILE A 7 -16.17 -9.12 20.16
N LYS A 8 -17.00 -8.18 19.71
CA LYS A 8 -17.02 -7.75 18.31
C LYS A 8 -15.83 -6.82 18.08
N TRP A 9 -14.76 -7.38 17.53
CA TRP A 9 -13.52 -6.65 17.20
C TRP A 9 -13.60 -5.79 15.92
N TYR A 10 -14.66 -5.96 15.15
CA TYR A 10 -14.86 -5.27 13.88
C TYR A 10 -15.05 -3.75 14.08
N GLY A 11 -14.29 -2.94 13.34
CA GLY A 11 -14.34 -1.48 13.38
C GLY A 11 -13.69 -0.81 14.59
N LEU A 12 -13.22 -1.57 15.59
CA LEU A 12 -12.45 -1.02 16.70
C LEU A 12 -11.00 -0.79 16.28
N ARG A 13 -10.42 0.33 16.72
CA ARG A 13 -9.01 0.67 16.48
C ARG A 13 -8.30 1.12 17.74
N THR A 14 -7.04 0.75 17.85
CA THR A 14 -6.11 1.16 18.92
C THR A 14 -5.51 2.53 18.61
N GLN A 15 -4.62 3.04 19.48
CA GLN A 15 -3.89 4.29 19.24
C GLN A 15 -3.05 4.26 17.95
N ASN A 16 -2.64 3.07 17.51
CA ASN A 16 -1.88 2.85 16.27
C ASN A 16 -2.79 2.61 15.05
N LEU A 17 -4.08 2.96 15.14
CA LEU A 17 -5.07 2.71 14.07
C LEU A 17 -5.15 1.23 13.64
N ALA A 18 -4.73 0.30 14.52
CA ALA A 18 -4.68 -1.13 14.28
C ALA A 18 -5.80 -1.86 15.04
N SER A 19 -6.04 -3.12 14.69
CA SER A 19 -7.09 -3.94 15.29
C SER A 19 -6.68 -4.39 16.70
N PRO A 20 -7.50 -4.14 17.74
CA PRO A 20 -7.23 -4.61 19.10
C PRO A 20 -7.22 -6.15 19.21
N PHE A 21 -7.82 -6.86 18.26
CA PHE A 21 -7.70 -8.32 18.16
C PHE A 21 -6.24 -8.77 18.04
N VAL A 22 -5.45 -8.10 17.19
CA VAL A 22 -4.04 -8.46 17.00
C VAL A 22 -3.24 -8.17 18.27
N GLU A 23 -3.50 -7.06 18.93
CA GLU A 23 -2.86 -6.70 20.20
C GLU A 23 -3.11 -7.76 21.27
N GLU A 24 -4.38 -8.15 21.46
CA GLU A 24 -4.75 -9.15 22.47
C GLU A 24 -4.14 -10.52 22.17
N MET A 25 -4.27 -11.02 20.93
CA MET A 25 -3.74 -12.34 20.58
C MET A 25 -2.22 -12.40 20.72
N ARG A 26 -1.53 -11.31 20.35
CA ARG A 26 -0.07 -11.22 20.48
C ARG A 26 0.38 -11.08 21.93
N ALA A 27 -0.36 -10.35 22.76
CA ALA A 27 -0.12 -10.28 24.19
C ALA A 27 -0.28 -11.66 24.85
N GLN A 28 -1.36 -12.39 24.53
CA GLN A 28 -1.59 -13.76 25.03
C GLN A 28 -0.50 -14.73 24.59
N MET A 29 -0.06 -14.64 23.32
CA MET A 29 1.03 -15.45 22.81
C MET A 29 2.33 -15.16 23.56
N LYS A 30 2.66 -13.88 23.80
CA LYS A 30 3.85 -13.49 24.56
C LYS A 30 3.82 -13.97 26.01
N GLU A 31 2.68 -13.83 26.68
CA GLU A 31 2.50 -14.33 28.05
C GLU A 31 2.69 -15.85 28.12
N THR A 32 2.13 -16.57 27.14
CA THR A 32 2.31 -18.01 27.00
C THR A 32 3.78 -18.35 26.78
N LEU A 33 4.46 -17.65 25.87
CA LEU A 33 5.88 -17.81 25.58
C LEU A 33 6.71 -17.67 26.86
N ASN A 34 6.49 -16.61 27.65
CA ASN A 34 7.20 -16.39 28.91
C ASN A 34 7.05 -17.54 29.90
N ALA A 35 5.91 -18.24 29.93
CA ALA A 35 5.71 -19.40 30.81
C ALA A 35 6.62 -20.60 30.47
N TYR A 36 7.10 -20.69 29.23
CA TYR A 36 7.99 -21.75 28.76
C TYR A 36 9.48 -21.37 28.82
N GLU A 37 9.83 -20.14 29.16
CA GLU A 37 11.21 -19.65 29.18
C GLU A 37 12.15 -20.58 29.97
N ALA A 38 11.77 -20.92 31.20
CA ALA A 38 12.56 -21.79 32.05
C ALA A 38 12.75 -23.19 31.44
N ILE A 39 11.74 -23.71 30.73
CA ILE A 39 11.79 -25.04 30.11
C ILE A 39 12.73 -25.01 28.91
N VAL A 40 12.59 -24.04 28.01
CA VAL A 40 13.41 -23.94 26.80
C VAL A 40 14.88 -23.66 27.15
N CYS A 41 15.17 -22.84 28.15
CA CYS A 41 16.54 -22.61 28.61
C CYS A 41 17.21 -23.87 29.19
N HIS A 42 16.44 -24.78 29.81
CA HIS A 42 16.96 -26.05 30.33
C HIS A 42 17.00 -27.16 29.28
N TRP A 43 16.12 -27.10 28.28
CA TRP A 43 16.03 -28.05 27.17
C TRP A 43 15.94 -27.32 25.82
N PRO A 44 17.08 -26.80 25.33
CA PRO A 44 17.11 -25.96 24.13
C PRO A 44 16.67 -26.68 22.84
N GLN A 45 16.67 -28.02 22.83
CA GLN A 45 16.21 -28.81 21.69
C GLN A 45 14.73 -28.57 21.33
N TYR A 46 13.92 -28.04 22.26
CA TYR A 46 12.51 -27.72 22.00
C TYR A 46 12.30 -26.36 21.31
N ILE A 47 13.36 -25.59 21.06
CA ILE A 47 13.21 -24.24 20.47
C ILE A 47 12.58 -24.30 19.08
N VAL A 48 12.92 -25.32 18.29
CA VAL A 48 12.42 -25.50 16.92
C VAL A 48 10.93 -25.89 16.93
N ASP A 49 10.54 -26.81 17.82
CA ASP A 49 9.13 -27.16 18.02
C ASP A 49 8.30 -25.95 18.47
N MET A 50 8.88 -25.12 19.35
CA MET A 50 8.24 -23.91 19.82
C MET A 50 8.12 -22.86 18.70
N GLU A 51 9.15 -22.72 17.87
CA GLU A 51 9.10 -21.84 16.70
C GLU A 51 7.99 -22.27 15.72
N ASN A 52 7.87 -23.57 15.44
CA ASN A 52 6.81 -24.10 14.59
C ASN A 52 5.41 -23.77 15.14
N ALA A 53 5.20 -23.98 16.44
CA ALA A 53 3.94 -23.64 17.09
C ALA A 53 3.64 -22.13 17.02
N LEU A 54 4.65 -21.28 17.19
CA LEU A 54 4.49 -19.82 17.03
C LEU A 54 4.14 -19.46 15.59
N ALA A 55 4.80 -20.06 14.61
CA ALA A 55 4.49 -19.84 13.20
C ALA A 55 3.04 -20.23 12.85
N GLU A 56 2.53 -21.34 13.37
CA GLU A 56 1.12 -21.74 13.21
C GLU A 56 0.15 -20.74 13.84
N VAL A 57 0.45 -20.24 15.06
CA VAL A 57 -0.37 -19.21 15.72
C VAL A 57 -0.36 -17.91 14.94
N GLU A 58 0.80 -17.50 14.42
CA GLU A 58 0.94 -16.31 13.59
C GLU A 58 0.12 -16.40 12.30
N GLU A 59 0.21 -17.54 11.61
CA GLU A 59 -0.59 -17.82 10.42
C GLU A 59 -2.09 -17.75 10.74
N ALA A 60 -2.52 -18.37 11.85
CA ALA A 60 -3.91 -18.33 12.29
C ALA A 60 -4.40 -16.90 12.62
N ILE A 61 -3.54 -16.06 13.22
CA ILE A 61 -3.87 -14.65 13.47
C ILE A 61 -4.05 -13.90 12.14
N ILE A 62 -3.17 -14.12 11.16
CA ILE A 62 -3.25 -13.50 9.82
C ILE A 62 -4.55 -13.92 9.13
N GLU A 63 -4.88 -15.21 9.14
CA GLU A 63 -6.12 -15.70 8.54
C GLU A 63 -7.37 -15.17 9.24
N ALA A 64 -7.37 -15.13 10.56
CA ALA A 64 -8.48 -14.59 11.34
C ALA A 64 -8.68 -13.12 11.05
N LEU A 65 -7.59 -12.36 10.91
CA LEU A 65 -7.62 -10.95 10.55
C LEU A 65 -8.23 -10.75 9.14
N GLU A 66 -7.82 -11.55 8.16
CA GLU A 66 -8.40 -11.50 6.81
C GLU A 66 -9.89 -11.88 6.80
N LYS A 67 -10.30 -12.84 7.63
CA LYS A 67 -11.71 -13.23 7.80
C LYS A 67 -12.53 -12.11 8.44
N LEU A 68 -11.98 -11.44 9.46
CA LEU A 68 -12.63 -10.30 10.14
C LEU A 68 -12.90 -9.14 9.18
N TYR A 69 -12.00 -8.91 8.23
CA TYR A 69 -12.09 -7.80 7.27
C TYR A 69 -12.45 -8.26 5.84
N ALA A 70 -13.06 -9.44 5.70
CA ALA A 70 -13.36 -10.06 4.41
C ALA A 70 -14.25 -9.18 3.50
N ASP A 71 -15.22 -8.47 4.09
CA ASP A 71 -16.12 -7.58 3.36
C ASP A 71 -15.37 -6.37 2.78
N ALA A 72 -14.46 -5.77 3.55
CA ALA A 72 -13.61 -4.67 3.10
C ALA A 72 -12.56 -5.10 2.07
N LEU A 73 -12.13 -6.37 2.12
CA LEU A 73 -11.24 -6.99 1.14
C LEU A 73 -11.96 -7.42 -0.14
N SER A 74 -13.27 -7.64 -0.08
CA SER A 74 -14.05 -8.17 -1.21
C SER A 74 -13.88 -7.38 -2.51
N PRO A 75 -13.81 -6.02 -2.52
CA PRO A 75 -13.61 -5.27 -3.75
C PRO A 75 -12.21 -5.48 -4.32
N LEU A 76 -11.20 -5.74 -3.47
CA LEU A 76 -9.82 -5.93 -3.90
C LEU A 76 -9.58 -7.31 -4.52
N LYS A 77 -10.40 -8.32 -4.18
CA LYS A 77 -10.19 -9.72 -4.57
C LYS A 77 -10.18 -9.95 -6.09
N ASP A 78 -10.81 -9.06 -6.85
CA ASP A 78 -10.82 -9.08 -8.31
C ASP A 78 -9.48 -8.65 -8.95
N ASN A 79 -8.59 -7.98 -8.20
CA ASN A 79 -7.29 -7.49 -8.70
C ASN A 79 -6.13 -8.50 -8.54
N PHE A 80 -6.25 -9.54 -7.72
CA PHE A 80 -5.14 -10.48 -7.43
C PHE A 80 -4.78 -11.40 -8.59
N ASN A 81 -5.65 -11.55 -9.58
CA ASN A 81 -5.46 -12.48 -10.70
C ASN A 81 -4.66 -11.88 -11.87
N GLN A 82 -4.03 -10.71 -11.70
CA GLN A 82 -3.21 -10.08 -12.74
C GLN A 82 -1.71 -10.25 -12.42
N GLU A 83 -1.02 -11.01 -13.28
CA GLU A 83 0.44 -11.09 -13.26
C GLU A 83 1.10 -9.72 -13.53
N PRO A 84 2.32 -9.47 -13.02
CA PRO A 84 2.93 -8.13 -13.05
C PRO A 84 3.50 -7.71 -14.42
N PHE A 85 3.44 -8.55 -15.45
CA PHE A 85 4.05 -8.27 -16.74
C PHE A 85 3.20 -8.77 -17.91
N GLY A 86 2.83 -7.85 -18.80
CA GLY A 86 2.39 -8.20 -20.16
C GLY A 86 0.89 -8.01 -20.44
N LEU A 87 0.59 -6.92 -21.15
CA LEU A 87 -0.41 -6.88 -22.23
C LEU A 87 -1.76 -7.58 -21.96
N LYS A 88 -2.59 -6.98 -21.10
CA LYS A 88 -3.99 -6.57 -21.36
C LYS A 88 -4.66 -6.26 -20.03
N TYR A 89 -4.77 -4.96 -19.76
CA TYR A 89 -5.58 -4.44 -18.66
C TYR A 89 -7.05 -4.71 -19.00
N VAL A 90 -7.63 -5.77 -18.44
CA VAL A 90 -9.08 -6.00 -18.49
C VAL A 90 -9.66 -5.46 -17.19
N PRO A 91 -10.49 -4.41 -17.22
CA PRO A 91 -11.08 -3.85 -16.00
C PRO A 91 -12.09 -4.85 -15.46
N PHE A 92 -11.77 -5.50 -14.33
CA PHE A 92 -12.61 -6.56 -13.74
C PHE A 92 -13.62 -6.05 -12.71
N PHE A 93 -13.78 -4.74 -12.56
CA PHE A 93 -14.92 -4.23 -11.81
C PHE A 93 -16.20 -4.49 -12.59
N LYS A 94 -17.12 -5.25 -11.99
CA LYS A 94 -18.55 -5.02 -12.22
C LYS A 94 -18.77 -3.53 -12.06
N ARG A 95 -18.90 -2.83 -13.19
CA ARG A 95 -19.06 -1.37 -13.29
C ARG A 95 -20.32 -0.96 -12.56
N THR A 96 -20.27 -0.76 -11.25
CA THR A 96 -21.28 0.01 -10.53
C THR A 96 -21.17 1.49 -10.86
N GLY A 97 -20.06 1.93 -11.48
CA GLY A 97 -19.85 3.33 -11.85
C GLY A 97 -19.57 4.23 -10.64
N GLU A 98 -19.48 3.63 -9.45
CA GLU A 98 -19.25 4.29 -8.19
C GLU A 98 -17.75 4.45 -7.92
N ILE A 99 -17.41 5.55 -7.26
CA ILE A 99 -16.04 5.87 -6.85
C ILE A 99 -15.67 4.96 -5.68
N PHE A 100 -14.56 4.25 -5.79
CA PHE A 100 -14.00 3.48 -4.68
C PHE A 100 -13.43 4.42 -3.63
N ILE A 101 -13.88 4.27 -2.39
CA ILE A 101 -13.32 4.96 -1.22
C ILE A 101 -12.71 3.89 -0.33
N VAL A 102 -11.48 4.11 0.13
CA VAL A 102 -10.79 3.17 1.04
C VAL A 102 -11.58 3.11 2.35
N PRO A 103 -12.20 1.97 2.71
CA PRO A 103 -12.95 1.90 3.95
C PRO A 103 -12.02 2.00 5.17
N ASP A 104 -12.53 2.52 6.28
CA ASP A 104 -11.77 2.61 7.55
C ASP A 104 -11.27 1.22 7.97
N GLU A 105 -12.10 0.20 7.76
CA GLU A 105 -11.80 -1.20 8.03
C GLU A 105 -10.57 -1.72 7.27
N LEU A 106 -10.41 -1.28 6.02
CA LEU A 106 -9.26 -1.65 5.20
C LEU A 106 -7.99 -0.95 5.68
N GLY A 107 -8.13 0.30 6.15
CA GLY A 107 -7.07 1.01 6.87
C GLY A 107 -6.63 0.24 8.13
N ILE A 108 -7.58 -0.17 8.96
CA ILE A 108 -7.31 -0.94 10.19
C ILE A 108 -6.59 -2.25 9.87
N LEU A 109 -7.03 -3.00 8.86
CA LEU A 109 -6.36 -4.22 8.41
C LEU A 109 -4.89 -3.98 8.05
N LEU A 110 -4.61 -2.97 7.22
CA LEU A 110 -3.25 -2.68 6.75
C LEU A 110 -2.35 -2.20 7.87
N ASN A 111 -2.83 -1.32 8.75
CA ASN A 111 -2.08 -0.86 9.91
C ASN A 111 -1.76 -2.04 10.84
N SER A 112 -2.72 -2.97 11.02
CA SER A 112 -2.51 -4.20 11.79
C SER A 112 -1.41 -5.10 11.20
N MET A 113 -1.47 -5.38 9.89
CA MET A 113 -0.45 -6.16 9.19
C MET A 113 0.94 -5.49 9.28
N LYS A 114 0.99 -4.18 9.12
CA LYS A 114 2.22 -3.39 9.27
C LYS A 114 2.77 -3.49 10.68
N TRP A 115 1.92 -3.35 11.69
CA TRP A 115 2.32 -3.42 13.10
C TRP A 115 2.85 -4.82 13.48
N MET A 116 2.22 -5.88 12.96
CA MET A 116 2.73 -7.24 13.05
C MET A 116 4.13 -7.39 12.43
N LEU A 117 4.38 -6.75 11.28
CA LEU A 117 5.67 -6.81 10.59
C LEU A 117 6.78 -5.98 11.26
N GLU A 118 6.46 -4.79 11.77
CA GLU A 118 7.47 -3.80 12.21
C GLU A 118 7.69 -3.75 13.73
N VAL A 119 6.73 -4.23 14.53
CA VAL A 119 6.80 -4.15 15.99
C VAL A 119 6.68 -5.52 16.62
N LEU A 120 5.57 -6.23 16.40
CA LEU A 120 5.27 -7.47 17.13
C LEU A 120 6.14 -8.65 16.69
N GLY A 121 6.41 -8.78 15.39
CA GLY A 121 7.30 -9.81 14.86
C GLY A 121 8.73 -9.70 15.40
N PRO A 122 9.40 -8.53 15.28
CA PRO A 122 10.75 -8.35 15.81
C PRO A 122 10.88 -8.59 17.32
N GLU A 123 9.85 -8.31 18.10
CA GLU A 123 9.83 -8.56 19.54
C GLU A 123 9.96 -10.06 19.86
N ILE A 124 9.19 -10.91 19.17
CA ILE A 124 9.25 -12.37 19.33
C ILE A 124 10.57 -12.93 18.78
N GLU A 125 11.00 -12.46 17.61
CA GLU A 125 12.29 -12.85 17.03
C GLU A 125 13.45 -12.57 18.00
N THR A 126 13.41 -11.42 18.69
CA THR A 126 14.42 -11.05 19.70
C THR A 126 14.36 -11.97 20.91
N GLN A 127 13.16 -12.30 21.39
CA GLN A 127 12.97 -13.22 22.51
C GLN A 127 13.50 -14.62 22.19
N LEU A 128 13.12 -15.21 21.05
CA LEU A 128 13.61 -16.52 20.63
C LEU A 128 15.13 -16.52 20.43
N LYS A 129 15.69 -15.45 19.87
CA LYS A 129 17.14 -15.30 19.72
C LYS A 129 17.87 -15.23 21.06
N SER A 130 17.23 -14.69 22.10
CA SER A 130 17.81 -14.70 23.45
C SER A 130 17.89 -16.12 24.00
N TRP A 131 16.90 -16.97 23.71
CA TRP A 131 16.88 -18.36 24.16
C TRP A 131 17.79 -19.28 23.33
N SER A 132 17.97 -18.99 22.04
CA SER A 132 18.89 -19.74 21.19
C SER A 132 20.36 -19.60 21.61
N SER A 133 20.69 -18.58 22.42
CA SER A 133 22.02 -18.46 23.04
C SER A 133 22.34 -19.59 24.04
N CYS A 134 21.33 -20.35 24.47
CA CYS A 134 21.49 -21.52 25.33
C CYS A 134 21.88 -22.79 24.56
N ILE A 135 21.87 -22.78 23.22
CA ILE A 135 22.17 -23.93 22.36
C ILE A 135 23.70 -24.02 22.09
N PRO A 136 24.32 -25.20 22.21
CA PRO A 136 25.72 -25.40 21.81
C PRO A 136 25.97 -25.11 20.32
N GLU A 137 27.15 -24.57 19.97
CA GLU A 137 27.54 -24.28 18.58
C GLU A 137 27.50 -25.55 17.70
N GLY A 138 26.56 -25.61 16.74
CA GLY A 138 26.44 -26.71 15.78
C GLY A 138 25.00 -27.12 15.42
N GLU A 139 24.00 -26.80 16.26
CA GLU A 139 22.57 -27.13 16.03
C GLU A 139 21.74 -25.93 15.49
N ASN A 140 22.40 -24.81 15.17
CA ASN A 140 21.75 -23.50 14.99
C ASN A 140 21.26 -23.20 13.56
N ASP A 141 21.57 -24.02 12.55
CA ASP A 141 21.34 -23.69 11.13
C ASP A 141 19.85 -23.70 10.71
N VAL A 142 18.96 -24.34 11.49
CA VAL A 142 17.52 -24.50 11.16
C VAL A 142 16.61 -23.56 11.98
N THR A 143 17.15 -22.85 12.96
CA THR A 143 16.35 -21.96 13.81
C THR A 143 16.06 -20.64 13.10
N GLY A 144 14.80 -20.21 13.05
CA GLY A 144 14.34 -18.97 12.45
C GLY A 144 13.71 -19.13 11.06
N GLU A 145 13.71 -20.33 10.47
CA GLU A 145 13.22 -20.54 9.11
C GLU A 145 11.70 -20.38 9.00
N CYS A 146 10.94 -20.97 9.91
CA CYS A 146 9.48 -20.97 9.86
C CYS A 146 8.90 -19.58 10.12
N LEU A 147 9.43 -18.84 11.09
CA LEU A 147 9.00 -17.45 11.33
C LEU A 147 9.36 -16.53 10.15
N ARG A 148 10.51 -16.78 9.50
CA ARG A 148 10.90 -16.05 8.30
C ARG A 148 9.94 -16.32 7.14
N GLU A 149 9.49 -17.55 6.95
CA GLU A 149 8.47 -17.90 5.94
C GLU A 149 7.15 -17.16 6.19
N ILE A 150 6.63 -17.20 7.42
CA ILE A 150 5.40 -16.47 7.79
C ILE A 150 5.56 -14.96 7.59
N LYS A 151 6.71 -14.39 7.96
CA LYS A 151 7.01 -12.98 7.73
C LYS A 151 7.04 -12.62 6.25
N VAL A 152 7.62 -13.48 5.39
CA VAL A 152 7.62 -13.30 3.93
C VAL A 152 6.19 -13.37 3.39
N MET A 153 5.38 -14.33 3.84
CA MET A 153 3.98 -14.48 3.47
C MET A 153 3.16 -13.24 3.85
N LEU A 154 3.26 -12.76 5.10
CA LEU A 154 2.60 -11.56 5.57
C LEU A 154 3.01 -10.32 4.77
N LYS A 155 4.32 -10.16 4.52
CA LYS A 155 4.85 -9.05 3.70
C LYS A 155 4.33 -9.10 2.26
N SER A 156 4.18 -10.29 1.69
CA SER A 156 3.62 -10.49 0.36
C SER A 156 2.15 -10.05 0.31
N LYS A 157 1.33 -10.53 1.24
CA LYS A 157 -0.09 -10.13 1.39
C LYS A 157 -0.23 -8.62 1.56
N PHE A 158 0.51 -8.03 2.50
CA PHE A 158 0.51 -6.60 2.76
C PHE A 158 0.81 -5.77 1.51
N LYS A 159 1.88 -6.11 0.77
CA LYS A 159 2.24 -5.44 -0.49
C LYS A 159 1.17 -5.61 -1.57
N SER A 160 0.54 -6.77 -1.62
CA SER A 160 -0.51 -7.05 -2.58
C SER A 160 -1.75 -6.19 -2.33
N TYR A 161 -2.17 -6.06 -1.06
CA TYR A 161 -3.26 -5.16 -0.67
C TYR A 161 -2.95 -3.68 -0.96
N GLN A 162 -1.72 -3.22 -0.66
CA GLN A 162 -1.28 -1.87 -1.01
C GLN A 162 -1.40 -1.59 -2.51
N ARG A 163 -0.95 -2.53 -3.34
CA ARG A 163 -1.02 -2.43 -4.80
C ARG A 163 -2.48 -2.38 -5.28
N ALA A 164 -3.32 -3.30 -4.80
CA ALA A 164 -4.71 -3.38 -5.19
C ALA A 164 -5.47 -2.09 -4.86
N ILE A 165 -5.20 -1.47 -3.70
CA ILE A 165 -5.75 -0.15 -3.35
C ILE A 165 -5.25 0.91 -4.32
N GLY A 166 -3.95 0.97 -4.59
CA GLY A 166 -3.40 1.93 -5.55
C GLY A 166 -4.04 1.83 -6.93
N GLU A 167 -4.32 0.61 -7.41
CA GLU A 167 -5.00 0.35 -8.67
C GLU A 167 -6.46 0.83 -8.64
N MET A 168 -7.19 0.59 -7.56
CA MET A 168 -8.55 1.12 -7.37
C MET A 168 -8.60 2.64 -7.43
N LEU A 169 -7.66 3.30 -6.76
CA LEU A 169 -7.59 4.77 -6.74
C LEU A 169 -7.33 5.35 -8.14
N VAL A 170 -6.52 4.65 -8.94
CA VAL A 170 -6.30 5.00 -10.35
C VAL A 170 -7.55 4.73 -11.19
N GLU A 171 -8.27 3.63 -10.97
CA GLU A 171 -9.52 3.39 -11.70
C GLU A 171 -10.56 4.48 -11.46
N ASN A 172 -10.62 5.08 -10.26
CA ASN A 172 -11.49 6.23 -9.98
C ASN A 172 -11.25 7.39 -10.94
N THR A 173 -9.99 7.68 -11.30
CA THR A 173 -9.66 8.77 -12.24
C THR A 173 -10.14 8.44 -13.66
N LYS A 174 -10.33 7.16 -13.97
CA LYS A 174 -10.82 6.66 -15.26
C LYS A 174 -12.34 6.46 -15.32
N LEU A 175 -13.09 6.72 -14.26
CA LEU A 175 -14.56 6.55 -14.32
C LEU A 175 -15.21 7.61 -15.19
N GLN A 176 -14.84 8.88 -15.00
CA GLN A 176 -15.46 10.01 -15.68
C GLN A 176 -14.56 10.55 -16.79
N SER A 177 -15.15 11.10 -17.87
CA SER A 177 -14.34 11.74 -18.92
C SER A 177 -13.60 12.97 -18.42
N ALA A 178 -14.20 13.71 -17.48
CA ALA A 178 -13.64 14.93 -16.90
C ALA A 178 -12.42 14.69 -15.99
N THR A 179 -12.20 13.44 -15.55
CA THR A 179 -11.06 13.06 -14.70
C THR A 179 -10.00 12.26 -15.45
N LYS A 180 -10.27 11.83 -16.69
CA LYS A 180 -9.33 11.06 -17.51
C LYS A 180 -8.21 11.94 -18.03
N LEU A 181 -6.99 11.75 -17.52
CA LEU A 181 -5.78 12.48 -17.95
C LEU A 181 -5.63 12.54 -19.46
N LYS A 182 -5.74 11.40 -20.15
CA LYS A 182 -5.61 11.32 -21.61
C LYS A 182 -6.62 12.24 -22.32
N LYS A 183 -7.88 12.30 -21.86
CA LYS A 183 -8.89 13.18 -22.48
C LYS A 183 -8.61 14.64 -22.17
N ILE A 184 -8.30 14.96 -20.91
CA ILE A 184 -7.95 16.32 -20.48
C ILE A 184 -6.80 16.90 -21.31
N ILE A 185 -5.81 16.07 -21.64
CA ILE A 185 -4.65 16.48 -22.44
C ILE A 185 -4.97 16.46 -23.95
N GLN A 186 -5.70 15.46 -24.47
CA GLN A 186 -6.04 15.39 -25.91
C GLN A 186 -6.98 16.51 -26.36
N ASP A 187 -7.90 16.93 -25.50
CA ASP A 187 -8.88 17.97 -25.82
C ASP A 187 -8.24 19.38 -25.88
N SER A 188 -6.93 19.49 -25.60
CA SER A 188 -6.17 20.72 -25.81
C SER A 188 -5.72 20.85 -27.28
N LYS A 189 -6.60 21.33 -28.17
CA LYS A 189 -6.24 21.70 -29.56
C LYS A 189 -5.90 23.18 -29.67
N GLU A 190 -4.81 23.52 -30.35
CA GLU A 190 -4.30 24.89 -30.46
C GLU A 190 -5.29 25.94 -30.98
N PRO A 191 -5.11 27.22 -30.59
CA PRO A 191 -4.07 27.71 -29.66
C PRO A 191 -4.62 27.73 -28.23
N VAL A 192 -4.26 26.74 -27.41
CA VAL A 192 -4.76 26.61 -26.04
C VAL A 192 -3.96 27.50 -25.10
N ALA A 193 -4.64 28.44 -24.44
CA ALA A 193 -4.09 29.17 -23.30
C ALA A 193 -3.85 28.19 -22.13
N GLU A 194 -2.72 28.28 -21.44
CA GLU A 194 -2.38 27.39 -20.31
C GLU A 194 -3.46 27.35 -19.21
N SER A 195 -4.23 28.43 -19.10
CA SER A 195 -5.42 28.53 -18.24
C SER A 195 -6.50 27.49 -18.53
N ASP A 196 -6.63 27.05 -19.79
CA ASP A 196 -7.66 26.09 -20.23
C ASP A 196 -7.27 24.63 -19.91
N VAL A 197 -5.99 24.28 -19.94
CA VAL A 197 -5.54 22.97 -19.42
C VAL A 197 -5.69 22.92 -17.90
N ARG A 198 -5.33 24.01 -17.20
CA ARG A 198 -5.49 24.12 -15.74
C ARG A 198 -6.96 24.02 -15.33
N SER A 199 -7.88 24.67 -16.04
CA SER A 199 -9.32 24.60 -15.74
C SER A 199 -9.87 23.19 -15.96
N ARG A 200 -9.50 22.51 -17.06
CA ARG A 200 -9.90 21.13 -17.34
C ARG A 200 -9.31 20.11 -16.36
N MET A 201 -8.15 20.39 -15.77
CA MET A 201 -7.55 19.54 -14.73
C MET A 201 -8.27 19.66 -13.38
N GLN A 202 -9.13 20.68 -13.17
CA GLN A 202 -9.73 20.94 -11.87
C GLN A 202 -10.56 19.76 -11.31
N PRO A 203 -11.42 19.07 -12.09
CA PRO A 203 -12.17 17.93 -11.57
C PRO A 203 -11.27 16.77 -11.12
N LEU A 204 -10.19 16.51 -11.87
CA LEU A 204 -9.19 15.52 -11.46
C LEU A 204 -8.46 15.96 -10.19
N LYS A 205 -8.05 17.23 -10.13
CA LYS A 205 -7.40 17.80 -8.94
C LYS A 205 -8.27 17.65 -7.70
N ASP A 206 -9.55 17.98 -7.79
CA ASP A 206 -10.49 17.86 -6.66
C ASP A 206 -10.66 16.40 -6.22
N LEU A 207 -10.72 15.47 -7.18
CA LEU A 207 -10.77 14.03 -6.88
C LEU A 207 -9.49 13.54 -6.17
N LEU A 208 -8.31 13.92 -6.68
CA LEU A 208 -7.04 13.53 -6.10
C LEU A 208 -6.88 14.10 -4.68
N ILE A 209 -7.20 15.37 -4.48
CA ILE A 209 -7.16 16.03 -3.16
C ILE A 209 -8.06 15.28 -2.17
N LYS A 210 -9.33 15.06 -2.52
CA LYS A 210 -10.28 14.35 -1.63
C LYS A 210 -9.80 12.94 -1.30
N THR A 211 -9.22 12.26 -2.27
CA THR A 211 -8.68 10.91 -2.09
C THR A 211 -7.48 10.92 -1.14
N ILE A 212 -6.54 11.84 -1.32
CA ILE A 212 -5.35 11.97 -0.46
C ILE A 212 -5.75 12.37 0.95
N ASP A 213 -6.65 13.34 1.10
CA ASP A 213 -7.15 13.79 2.41
C ASP A 213 -7.81 12.62 3.16
N HIS A 214 -8.64 11.82 2.47
CA HIS A 214 -9.23 10.61 3.06
C HIS A 214 -8.19 9.55 3.44
N LEU A 215 -7.15 9.34 2.62
CA LEU A 215 -6.10 8.37 2.96
C LEU A 215 -5.43 8.69 4.32
N THR A 216 -5.24 9.97 4.65
CA THR A 216 -4.65 10.35 5.94
C THR A 216 -5.48 9.98 7.16
N THR A 217 -6.79 9.78 7.00
CA THR A 217 -7.67 9.43 8.12
C THR A 217 -7.72 7.92 8.37
N VAL A 218 -7.32 7.11 7.38
CA VAL A 218 -7.46 5.64 7.40
C VAL A 218 -6.15 4.89 7.58
N VAL A 219 -5.02 5.43 7.11
CA VAL A 219 -3.71 4.74 7.15
C VAL A 219 -2.65 5.52 7.92
N GLU A 220 -1.73 4.78 8.55
CA GLU A 220 -0.58 5.37 9.24
C GLU A 220 0.36 6.16 8.31
N PRO A 221 1.15 7.12 8.84
CA PRO A 221 2.00 8.03 8.06
C PRO A 221 2.91 7.36 7.00
N ARG A 222 3.63 6.29 7.35
CA ARG A 222 4.53 5.61 6.41
C ARG A 222 3.77 4.86 5.31
N LEU A 223 2.62 4.31 5.66
CA LEU A 223 1.74 3.63 4.71
C LEU A 223 1.09 4.65 3.77
N PHE A 224 0.63 5.78 4.30
CA PHE A 224 0.15 6.92 3.53
C PHE A 224 1.17 7.37 2.48
N ILE A 225 2.43 7.62 2.87
CA ILE A 225 3.51 7.98 1.92
C ILE A 225 3.62 6.94 0.81
N THR A 226 3.64 5.65 1.16
CA THR A 226 3.81 4.55 0.21
C THR A 226 2.67 4.51 -0.82
N ILE A 227 1.42 4.65 -0.36
CA ILE A 227 0.24 4.66 -1.23
C ILE A 227 0.24 5.91 -2.11
N CYS A 228 0.52 7.09 -1.56
CA CYS A 228 0.57 8.35 -2.32
C CYS A 228 1.66 8.32 -3.40
N ARG A 229 2.87 7.84 -3.08
CA ARG A 229 3.95 7.69 -4.06
C ARG A 229 3.59 6.69 -5.16
N GLY A 230 2.98 5.56 -4.80
CA GLY A 230 2.49 4.59 -5.78
C GLY A 230 1.40 5.17 -6.68
N PHE A 231 0.48 5.95 -6.11
CA PHE A 231 -0.59 6.60 -6.87
C PHE A 231 -0.02 7.66 -7.83
N TRP A 232 0.89 8.50 -7.36
CA TRP A 232 1.61 9.48 -8.18
C TRP A 232 2.36 8.82 -9.33
N ASP A 233 3.07 7.72 -9.07
CA ASP A 233 3.78 6.96 -10.11
C ASP A 233 2.82 6.40 -11.16
N ARG A 234 1.67 5.86 -10.76
CA ARG A 234 0.67 5.37 -11.71
C ARG A 234 0.06 6.48 -12.56
N MET A 235 -0.22 7.65 -11.99
CA MET A 235 -0.69 8.81 -12.74
C MET A 235 0.38 9.30 -13.74
N GLY A 236 1.65 9.29 -13.34
CA GLY A 236 2.77 9.58 -14.23
C GLY A 236 2.88 8.57 -15.38
N GLN A 237 2.62 7.28 -15.11
CA GLN A 237 2.62 6.24 -16.13
C GLN A 237 1.52 6.46 -17.18
N GLU A 238 0.34 6.96 -16.79
CA GLU A 238 -0.71 7.32 -17.75
C GLU A 238 -0.26 8.42 -18.71
N VAL A 239 0.41 9.46 -18.18
CA VAL A 239 0.98 10.53 -19.01
C VAL A 239 2.10 10.00 -19.89
N LEU A 240 3.01 9.18 -19.36
CA LEU A 240 4.11 8.57 -20.11
C LEU A 240 3.59 7.71 -21.27
N ASN A 241 2.63 6.82 -21.01
CA ASN A 241 2.01 5.99 -22.04
C ASN A 241 1.37 6.85 -23.14
N PHE A 242 0.70 7.93 -22.76
CA PHE A 242 0.13 8.87 -23.71
C PHE A 242 1.21 9.58 -24.56
N LEU A 243 2.31 10.01 -23.95
CA LEU A 243 3.44 10.62 -24.68
C LEU A 243 4.09 9.65 -25.66
N LEU A 244 4.30 8.40 -25.28
CA LEU A 244 4.84 7.36 -26.15
C LEU A 244 3.89 7.05 -27.33
N GLU A 245 2.57 7.14 -27.12
CA GLU A 245 1.60 7.03 -28.21
C GLU A 245 1.62 8.27 -29.14
N LEU A 246 1.87 9.46 -28.61
CA LEU A 246 1.90 10.72 -29.36
C LEU A 246 3.13 10.86 -30.24
N ASP A 247 4.29 10.39 -29.78
CA ASP A 247 5.55 10.43 -30.53
C ASP A 247 5.45 9.68 -31.87
N ARG A 248 4.57 8.66 -31.92
CA ARG A 248 4.25 7.94 -33.16
C ARG A 248 3.31 8.69 -34.12
N LYS A 249 2.70 9.80 -33.69
CA LYS A 249 1.61 10.50 -34.39
C LYS A 249 1.91 11.97 -34.70
N ASP A 250 3.13 12.45 -34.46
CA ASP A 250 3.61 13.82 -34.75
C ASP A 250 2.73 14.96 -34.19
N ASN A 251 2.01 14.73 -33.09
CA ASN A 251 1.05 15.72 -32.57
C ASN A 251 1.68 16.62 -31.49
N LYS A 252 2.52 17.57 -31.91
CA LYS A 252 3.34 18.44 -31.03
C LYS A 252 2.54 19.30 -30.04
N SER A 253 1.29 19.66 -30.35
CA SER A 253 0.43 20.50 -29.48
C SER A 253 0.10 19.86 -28.12
N SER A 254 0.05 18.53 -28.04
CA SER A 254 -0.27 17.78 -26.81
C SER A 254 0.91 17.66 -25.81
N TYR A 255 2.13 18.01 -26.23
CA TYR A 255 3.31 18.03 -25.36
C TYR A 255 3.20 19.14 -24.29
N LYS A 256 2.65 20.30 -24.66
CA LYS A 256 2.45 21.41 -23.73
C LYS A 256 1.42 21.07 -22.66
N GLY A 257 0.29 20.48 -23.05
CA GLY A 257 -0.72 19.99 -22.11
C GLY A 257 -0.18 18.93 -21.15
N SER A 258 0.66 18.01 -21.66
CA SER A 258 1.31 16.98 -20.85
C SER A 258 2.29 17.56 -19.82
N ARG A 259 3.10 18.57 -20.18
CA ARG A 259 3.98 19.29 -19.23
C ARG A 259 3.19 19.94 -18.09
N ILE A 260 2.08 20.61 -18.43
CA ILE A 260 1.20 21.25 -17.44
C ILE A 260 0.57 20.19 -16.52
N ALA A 261 0.11 19.08 -17.08
CA ALA A 261 -0.48 17.99 -16.29
C ALA A 261 0.53 17.40 -15.28
N ILE A 262 1.79 17.14 -15.70
CA ILE A 262 2.85 16.66 -14.80
C ILE A 262 3.08 17.66 -13.66
N SER A 263 3.26 18.95 -13.98
CA SER A 263 3.46 19.98 -12.95
C SER A 263 2.30 20.02 -11.95
N ILE A 264 1.04 19.89 -12.40
CA ILE A 264 -0.12 19.87 -11.50
C ILE A 264 -0.12 18.62 -10.61
N LEU A 265 0.22 17.45 -11.16
CA LEU A 265 0.32 16.21 -10.37
C LEU A 265 1.39 16.35 -9.28
N ASP A 266 2.57 16.83 -9.64
CA ASP A 266 3.68 17.04 -8.72
C ASP A 266 3.28 18.00 -7.60
N ASP A 267 2.67 19.13 -7.95
CA ASP A 267 2.18 20.12 -6.98
C ASP A 267 1.14 19.50 -6.02
N ILE A 268 0.19 18.71 -6.53
CA ILE A 268 -0.85 18.09 -5.70
C ILE A 268 -0.23 17.10 -4.70
N PHE A 269 0.53 16.13 -5.17
CA PHE A 269 1.08 15.08 -4.32
C PHE A 269 2.10 15.65 -3.32
N ALA A 270 3.02 16.50 -3.77
CA ALA A 270 4.01 17.11 -2.90
C ALA A 270 3.36 18.03 -1.85
N SER A 271 2.46 18.94 -2.26
CA SER A 271 1.84 19.87 -1.32
C SER A 271 0.95 19.17 -0.30
N ARG A 272 0.20 18.13 -0.70
CA ARG A 272 -0.66 17.38 0.21
C ARG A 272 0.16 16.54 1.18
N MET A 273 1.16 15.80 0.70
CA MET A 273 2.05 15.06 1.58
C MET A 273 2.73 16.00 2.59
N GLN A 274 3.24 17.15 2.13
CA GLN A 274 3.86 18.15 2.99
C GLN A 274 2.89 18.75 4.00
N GLN A 275 1.64 19.02 3.61
CA GLN A 275 0.62 19.56 4.50
C GLN A 275 0.32 18.64 5.68
N PHE A 276 0.28 17.32 5.45
CA PHE A 276 -0.12 16.37 6.49
C PHE A 276 1.05 15.86 7.33
N LEU A 277 2.22 15.70 6.72
CA LEU A 277 3.37 15.10 7.41
C LEU A 277 4.47 16.11 7.75
N GLY A 278 4.48 17.29 7.12
CA GLY A 278 5.41 18.37 7.43
C GLY A 278 6.86 17.89 7.55
N ASN A 279 7.44 18.10 8.73
CA ASN A 279 8.83 17.76 9.03
C ASN A 279 9.09 16.23 9.18
N ALA A 280 8.05 15.39 9.17
CA ALA A 280 8.20 13.95 9.24
C ALA A 280 8.56 13.32 7.88
N LEU A 281 8.45 14.08 6.78
CA LEU A 281 8.88 13.64 5.46
C LEU A 281 10.39 13.70 5.30
N GLN A 282 10.93 12.73 4.57
CA GLN A 282 12.30 12.78 4.09
C GLN A 282 12.31 13.37 2.67
N ASP A 283 13.43 13.98 2.26
CA ASP A 283 13.56 14.57 0.92
C ASP A 283 13.21 13.56 -0.19
N LYS A 284 13.64 12.30 -0.02
CA LYS A 284 13.34 11.18 -0.92
C LYS A 284 11.85 10.87 -1.06
N ASP A 285 11.03 11.23 -0.06
CA ASP A 285 9.60 10.95 -0.08
C ASP A 285 8.86 11.93 -1.01
N LEU A 286 9.46 13.11 -1.28
CA LEU A 286 8.96 14.14 -2.18
C LEU A 286 9.60 14.10 -3.57
N GLU A 287 10.64 13.28 -3.78
CA GLU A 287 11.23 13.09 -5.09
C GLU A 287 10.20 12.51 -6.08
N PRO A 288 10.10 13.08 -7.30
CA PRO A 288 9.20 12.60 -8.33
C PRO A 288 9.40 11.10 -8.62
N PRO A 289 8.32 10.32 -8.73
CA PRO A 289 8.43 8.90 -9.08
C PRO A 289 9.05 8.66 -10.46
N ARG A 290 9.48 7.42 -10.69
CA ARG A 290 10.22 7.01 -11.89
C ARG A 290 9.45 7.34 -13.17
N SER A 291 8.15 7.05 -13.22
CA SER A 291 7.34 7.31 -14.43
C SER A 291 7.27 8.81 -14.78
N ILE A 292 7.24 9.68 -13.77
CA ILE A 292 7.24 11.14 -13.94
C ILE A 292 8.59 11.61 -14.47
N MET A 293 9.69 11.07 -13.93
CA MET A 293 11.03 11.39 -14.42
C MET A 293 11.22 10.97 -15.88
N GLU A 294 10.76 9.77 -16.24
CA GLU A 294 10.78 9.27 -17.62
C GLU A 294 9.90 10.12 -18.55
N ALA A 295 8.69 10.49 -18.13
CA ALA A 295 7.81 11.38 -18.89
C ALA A 295 8.45 12.76 -19.14
N ARG A 296 9.12 13.33 -18.13
CA ARG A 296 9.88 14.58 -18.28
C ARG A 296 11.02 14.43 -19.29
N ALA A 297 11.74 13.31 -19.27
CA ALA A 297 12.83 13.06 -20.23
C ALA A 297 12.32 13.02 -21.68
N VAL A 298 11.20 12.33 -21.94
CA VAL A 298 10.55 12.30 -23.26
C VAL A 298 10.13 13.71 -23.69
N LEU A 299 9.53 14.49 -22.78
CA LEU A 299 9.12 15.86 -23.03
C LEU A 299 10.29 16.81 -23.31
N CYS A 300 11.45 16.58 -22.71
CA CYS A 300 12.67 17.34 -22.97
C CYS A 300 13.26 17.00 -24.35
N ASN A 301 13.34 15.72 -24.70
CA ASN A 301 13.87 15.29 -26.00
C ASN A 301 12.98 15.74 -27.17
N GLY A 302 11.65 15.71 -27.00
CA GLY A 302 10.71 16.22 -28.00
C GLY A 302 10.71 17.76 -28.15
N ALA A 303 11.42 18.49 -27.28
CA ALA A 303 11.56 19.95 -27.36
C ALA A 303 12.72 20.41 -28.27
N VAL A 304 13.68 19.52 -28.54
CA VAL A 304 14.95 19.84 -29.20
C VAL A 304 14.91 19.58 -30.72
N ASN A 305 13.83 18.96 -31.24
CA ASN A 305 13.63 18.63 -32.67
C ASN A 305 12.50 19.41 -33.34
#